data_AF-A0A6I3MTK4-F1
#
_entry.id   AF-A0A6I3MTK4-F1
#
_cell.length_a   1.000
_cell.length_b   1.000
_cell.length_c   1.000
_cell.angle_alpha   90.00
_cell.angle_beta   90.00
_cell.angle_gamma   90.00
#
_symmetry.space_group_name_H-M   'P 1'
#
loop_
_entity.id
_entity.type
_entity.pdbx_description
1 polymer ?
#
loop_
_entity_poly.entity_id
_entity_poly.type
_entity_poly.pdbx_seq_one_letter_code
_entity_poly.pdbx_strand_id
1 'polypeptide(L)'
;MRRSFSIVLSVALVITLSTYGVARADEKQPRKIVSGWIPYYSVRTVMPFIKKLPTTEVALPSAPVTCEPNEYSPEDIAALNSSYLFTNKDLMKEVMPFWYTLKAPTVIRDDYSTGNPSWPMDDALCLMRKSGVKIIPTMTDGTSKLVLSGYLANSVTRTTIVKSIVDLVNIKNF
;
A
#
# COMPACT_ATOMS: atom_id res chain seq x y z
N MET A 1 61.36 -41.35 0.26
CA MET A 1 61.07 -40.01 0.81
C MET A 1 60.57 -38.97 -0.21
N ARG A 2 61.07 -38.92 -1.47
CA ARG A 2 60.62 -37.92 -2.47
C ARG A 2 59.17 -38.06 -2.96
N ARG A 3 58.62 -39.28 -3.09
CA ARG A 3 57.24 -39.52 -3.57
C ARG A 3 56.16 -39.09 -2.58
N SER A 4 56.42 -39.26 -1.28
CA SER A 4 55.50 -38.90 -0.20
C SER A 4 55.34 -37.38 -0.06
N PHE A 5 56.41 -36.62 -0.32
CA PHE A 5 56.40 -35.15 -0.29
C PHE A 5 55.55 -34.54 -1.42
N SER A 6 55.60 -35.12 -2.62
CA SER A 6 54.81 -34.63 -3.76
C SER A 6 53.31 -34.84 -3.57
N ILE A 7 52.90 -35.94 -2.92
CA ILE A 7 51.48 -36.20 -2.64
C ILE A 7 50.94 -35.23 -1.58
N VAL A 8 51.71 -34.97 -0.53
CA VAL A 8 51.32 -34.02 0.53
C VAL A 8 51.23 -32.58 -0.01
N LEU A 9 52.13 -32.18 -0.90
CA LEU A 9 52.10 -30.84 -1.51
C LEU A 9 50.89 -30.67 -2.45
N SER A 10 50.54 -31.71 -3.23
CA SER A 10 49.37 -31.68 -4.11
C SER A 10 48.05 -31.66 -3.33
N VAL A 11 47.96 -32.38 -2.21
CA VAL A 11 46.77 -32.36 -1.34
C VAL A 11 46.64 -31.01 -0.64
N ALA A 12 47.74 -30.42 -0.17
CA ALA A 12 47.73 -29.08 0.43
C ALA A 12 47.26 -28.00 -0.57
N LEU A 13 47.68 -28.09 -1.84
CA LEU A 13 47.28 -27.14 -2.88
C LEU A 13 45.78 -27.23 -3.23
N VAL A 14 45.23 -28.45 -3.30
CA VAL A 14 43.79 -28.65 -3.58
C VAL A 14 42.91 -28.18 -2.41
N ILE A 15 43.36 -28.37 -1.17
CA ILE A 15 42.65 -27.86 0.02
C ILE A 15 42.64 -26.33 0.03
N THR A 16 43.75 -25.66 -0.32
CA THR A 16 43.77 -24.19 -0.42
C THR A 16 42.84 -23.65 -1.49
N LEU A 17 42.63 -24.35 -2.62
CA LEU A 17 41.67 -23.91 -3.65
C LEU A 17 40.21 -24.04 -3.21
N SER A 18 39.89 -24.98 -2.30
CA SER A 18 38.51 -25.19 -1.82
C SER A 18 38.01 -24.13 -0.83
N THR A 19 38.92 -23.34 -0.23
CA THR A 19 38.58 -22.25 0.70
C THR A 19 38.49 -20.88 0.05
N TYR A 20 38.81 -20.75 -1.25
CA TYR A 20 38.43 -19.55 -1.99
C TYR A 20 36.93 -19.64 -2.25
N GLY A 21 36.15 -19.09 -1.31
CA GLY A 21 34.74 -18.82 -1.53
C GLY A 21 34.61 -18.13 -2.89
N VAL A 22 33.87 -18.75 -3.79
CA VAL A 22 33.53 -18.13 -5.07
C VAL A 22 32.96 -16.76 -4.72
N ALA A 23 33.63 -15.69 -5.14
CA ALA A 23 33.11 -14.35 -5.01
C ALA A 23 31.80 -14.32 -5.79
N ARG A 24 30.68 -14.55 -5.10
CA ARG A 24 29.37 -14.33 -5.67
C ARG A 24 29.29 -12.84 -5.90
N ALA A 25 29.14 -12.45 -7.17
CA ALA A 25 28.68 -11.11 -7.47
C ALA A 25 27.49 -10.85 -6.54
N ASP A 26 27.56 -9.76 -5.79
CA ASP A 26 26.47 -9.31 -4.92
C ASP A 26 25.23 -9.22 -5.83
N GLU A 27 24.41 -10.27 -5.83
CA GLU A 27 23.16 -10.35 -6.58
C GLU A 27 22.30 -9.27 -5.96
N LYS A 28 22.45 -8.04 -6.46
CA LYS A 28 21.57 -6.93 -6.12
C LYS A 28 20.18 -7.44 -6.35
N GLN A 29 19.51 -7.77 -5.25
CA GLN A 29 18.15 -8.30 -5.25
C GLN A 29 17.34 -7.44 -6.23
N PRO A 30 16.61 -8.06 -7.17
CA PRO A 30 15.83 -7.30 -8.14
C PRO A 30 15.05 -6.19 -7.44
N ARG A 31 15.10 -4.98 -8.00
CA ARG A 31 14.41 -3.82 -7.40
C ARG A 31 12.96 -4.21 -7.14
N LYS A 32 12.56 -4.22 -5.88
CA LYS A 32 11.18 -4.50 -5.50
C LYS A 32 10.34 -3.30 -5.89
N ILE A 33 9.20 -3.56 -6.51
CA ILE A 33 8.11 -2.58 -6.52
C ILE A 33 7.77 -2.33 -5.05
N VAL A 34 7.59 -1.07 -4.65
CA VAL A 34 7.30 -0.73 -3.24
C VAL A 34 5.86 -0.29 -3.09
N SER A 35 5.31 0.35 -4.13
CA SER A 35 4.02 1.00 -4.11
C SER A 35 3.21 0.71 -5.36
N GLY A 36 1.88 0.59 -5.23
CA GLY A 36 0.97 0.41 -6.36
C GLY A 36 -0.35 1.14 -6.18
N TRP A 37 -1.01 1.46 -7.30
CA TRP A 37 -2.32 2.11 -7.29
C TRP A 37 -3.45 1.10 -7.14
N ILE A 38 -4.44 1.42 -6.31
CA ILE A 38 -5.68 0.65 -6.22
C ILE A 38 -6.83 1.54 -6.71
N PRO A 39 -7.25 1.40 -7.97
CA PRO A 39 -8.43 2.10 -8.45
C PRO A 39 -9.68 1.54 -7.78
N TYR A 40 -10.71 2.39 -7.62
CA TYR A 40 -11.95 2.03 -6.94
C TYR A 40 -12.62 0.78 -7.55
N TYR A 41 -12.52 0.59 -8.86
CA TYR A 41 -13.12 -0.54 -9.58
C TYR A 41 -12.37 -1.88 -9.40
N SER A 42 -11.17 -1.88 -8.81
CA SER A 42 -10.35 -3.09 -8.59
C SER A 42 -10.31 -3.56 -7.14
N VAL A 43 -10.94 -2.84 -6.21
CA VAL A 43 -10.93 -3.17 -4.77
C VAL A 43 -11.37 -4.61 -4.52
N ARG A 44 -12.43 -5.06 -5.21
CA ARG A 44 -12.97 -6.43 -5.15
C ARG A 44 -12.01 -7.53 -5.58
N THR A 45 -11.02 -7.18 -6.40
CA THR A 45 -10.08 -8.15 -6.97
C THR A 45 -8.91 -8.36 -6.03
N VAL A 46 -8.54 -7.32 -5.26
CA VAL A 46 -7.35 -7.33 -4.40
C VAL A 46 -7.67 -7.68 -2.94
N MET A 47 -8.93 -7.58 -2.53
CA MET A 47 -9.40 -7.87 -1.18
C MET A 47 -10.76 -8.61 -1.17
N PRO A 48 -11.02 -9.48 -0.18
CA PRO A 48 -12.27 -10.21 -0.06
C PRO A 48 -13.45 -9.33 0.38
N PHE A 49 -14.67 -9.85 0.23
CA PHE A 49 -15.87 -9.25 0.81
C PHE A 49 -15.97 -9.53 2.30
N ILE A 50 -15.56 -8.55 3.10
CA ILE A 50 -15.65 -8.59 4.56
C ILE A 50 -16.33 -7.30 5.01
N LYS A 51 -17.38 -7.45 5.83
CA LYS A 51 -18.04 -6.34 6.52
C LYS A 51 -17.69 -6.42 7.99
N LYS A 52 -17.64 -5.27 8.65
CA LYS A 52 -17.57 -5.24 10.12
C LYS A 52 -18.72 -6.03 10.73
N LEU A 53 -18.44 -6.70 11.84
CA LEU A 53 -19.45 -7.32 12.67
C LEU A 53 -20.44 -6.26 13.16
N PRO A 54 -21.73 -6.59 13.29
CA PRO A 54 -22.71 -5.66 13.83
C PRO A 54 -22.31 -5.19 15.22
N THR A 55 -22.12 -3.88 15.40
CA THR A 55 -21.90 -3.28 16.71
C THR A 55 -23.25 -2.92 17.34
N THR A 56 -23.41 -3.20 18.64
CA THR A 56 -24.62 -2.85 19.40
C THR A 56 -24.72 -1.34 19.67
N GLU A 57 -23.60 -0.62 19.58
CA GLU A 57 -23.56 0.83 19.77
C GLU A 57 -23.86 1.57 18.46
N VAL A 58 -24.72 2.59 18.55
CA VAL A 58 -25.01 3.50 17.43
C VAL A 58 -23.75 4.34 17.16
N ALA A 59 -23.11 4.12 16.02
CA ALA A 59 -21.99 4.94 15.59
C ALA A 59 -22.45 6.40 15.45
N LEU A 60 -21.82 7.30 16.19
CA LEU A 60 -22.02 8.74 16.00
C LEU A 60 -21.57 9.12 14.58
N PRO A 61 -22.24 10.05 13.88
CA PRO A 61 -21.86 10.49 12.53
C PRO A 61 -20.43 11.03 12.39
N SER A 62 -19.79 11.36 13.52
CA SER A 62 -18.41 11.86 13.62
C SER A 62 -17.49 10.94 14.43
N ALA A 63 -17.91 9.69 14.70
CA ALA A 63 -17.04 8.73 15.35
C ALA A 63 -15.81 8.45 14.47
N PRO A 64 -14.60 8.32 15.05
CA PRO A 64 -13.42 7.91 14.30
C PRO A 64 -13.66 6.56 13.63
N VAL A 65 -13.21 6.40 12.38
CA VAL A 65 -13.15 5.08 11.74
C VAL A 65 -12.16 4.21 12.51
N THR A 66 -12.66 3.30 13.32
CA THR A 66 -11.89 2.26 14.01
C THR A 66 -11.58 1.12 13.04
N CYS A 67 -10.50 0.39 13.26
CA CYS A 67 -10.16 -0.80 12.49
C CYS A 67 -9.63 -1.86 13.45
N GLU A 68 -10.38 -2.16 14.50
CA GLU A 68 -9.91 -3.02 15.60
C GLU A 68 -10.11 -4.51 15.26
N PRO A 69 -9.26 -5.43 15.78
CA PRO A 69 -9.38 -6.86 15.45
C PRO A 69 -10.72 -7.48 15.84
N ASN A 70 -11.33 -7.02 16.93
CA ASN A 70 -12.62 -7.50 17.44
C ASN A 70 -13.82 -7.07 16.59
N GLU A 71 -13.63 -6.21 15.59
CA GLU A 71 -14.67 -5.81 14.65
C GLU A 71 -14.86 -6.79 13.50
N TYR A 72 -14.04 -7.84 13.41
CA TYR A 72 -14.06 -8.85 12.35
C TYR A 72 -14.05 -10.26 12.94
N SER A 73 -14.73 -11.20 12.29
CA SER A 73 -14.72 -12.61 12.74
C SER A 73 -13.35 -13.27 12.48
N PRO A 74 -13.01 -14.36 13.19
CA PRO A 74 -11.82 -15.15 12.86
C PRO A 74 -11.80 -15.63 11.41
N GLU A 75 -12.96 -15.99 10.86
CA GLU A 75 -13.12 -16.44 9.48
C GLU A 75 -12.81 -15.30 8.49
N ASP A 76 -13.28 -14.09 8.79
CA ASP A 76 -12.98 -12.89 7.99
C ASP A 76 -11.48 -12.57 8.00
N ILE A 77 -10.84 -12.66 9.17
CA ILE A 77 -9.39 -12.44 9.27
C ILE A 77 -8.62 -13.50 8.48
N ALA A 78 -9.05 -14.76 8.52
CA ALA A 78 -8.46 -15.82 7.70
C ALA A 78 -8.63 -15.54 6.20
N ALA A 79 -9.82 -15.09 5.77
CA ALA A 79 -10.08 -14.68 4.39
C ALA A 79 -9.18 -13.51 3.97
N LEU A 80 -9.03 -12.48 4.83
CA LEU A 80 -8.15 -11.34 4.59
C LEU A 80 -6.68 -11.78 4.44
N ASN A 81 -6.21 -12.68 5.30
CA ASN A 81 -4.83 -13.19 5.26
C ASN A 81 -4.56 -14.02 3.98
N SER A 82 -5.60 -14.57 3.35
CA SER A 82 -5.50 -15.26 2.07
C SER A 82 -5.63 -14.34 0.84
N SER A 83 -5.93 -13.05 1.05
CA SER A 83 -6.15 -12.08 -0.03
C SER A 83 -4.89 -11.81 -0.85
N TYR A 84 -5.08 -11.36 -2.09
CA TYR A 84 -3.98 -10.95 -2.96
C TYR A 84 -3.12 -9.88 -2.30
N LEU A 85 -3.73 -8.88 -1.68
CA LEU A 85 -3.02 -7.78 -1.06
C LEU A 85 -2.16 -8.25 0.13
N PHE A 86 -2.70 -9.12 1.00
CA PHE A 86 -1.96 -9.64 2.15
C PHE A 86 -0.82 -10.57 1.73
N THR A 87 -1.09 -11.51 0.83
CA THR A 87 -0.12 -12.54 0.42
C THR A 87 1.07 -11.96 -0.35
N ASN A 88 0.90 -10.80 -0.99
CA ASN A 88 1.94 -10.11 -1.76
C ASN A 88 2.47 -8.84 -1.07
N LYS A 89 2.19 -8.64 0.22
CA LYS A 89 2.60 -7.42 0.96
C LYS A 89 4.11 -7.23 1.08
N ASP A 90 4.89 -8.28 0.87
CA ASP A 90 6.35 -8.22 0.78
C ASP A 90 6.83 -7.56 -0.53
N LEU A 91 6.00 -7.62 -1.58
CA LEU A 91 6.19 -6.99 -2.89
C LEU A 91 5.44 -5.65 -3.05
N MET A 92 4.47 -5.34 -2.19
CA MET A 92 3.67 -4.10 -2.26
C MET A 92 3.47 -3.55 -0.85
N LYS A 93 4.49 -2.88 -0.33
CA LYS A 93 4.49 -2.32 1.04
C LYS A 93 3.57 -1.12 1.20
N GLU A 94 3.28 -0.42 0.11
CA GLU A 94 2.45 0.77 0.08
C GLU A 94 1.36 0.63 -0.99
N VAL A 95 0.15 1.07 -0.64
CA VAL A 95 -0.97 1.16 -1.58
C VAL A 95 -1.44 2.59 -1.69
N MET A 96 -1.81 2.96 -2.91
CA MET A 96 -2.26 4.30 -3.26
C MET A 96 -3.71 4.22 -3.77
N PRO A 97 -4.72 4.41 -2.90
CA PRO A 97 -6.11 4.49 -3.30
C PRO A 97 -6.32 5.65 -4.30
N PHE A 98 -6.66 5.30 -5.54
CA PHE A 98 -6.89 6.24 -6.63
C PHE A 98 -8.37 6.60 -6.70
N TRP A 99 -8.86 7.30 -5.68
CA TRP A 99 -10.30 7.44 -5.39
C TRP A 99 -10.82 8.87 -5.40
N TYR A 100 -9.93 9.85 -5.47
CA TYR A 100 -10.29 11.27 -5.43
C TYR A 100 -9.78 12.03 -6.64
N THR A 101 -10.56 13.02 -7.05
CA THR A 101 -10.23 13.91 -8.15
C THR A 101 -10.44 15.37 -7.74
N LEU A 102 -9.39 16.19 -7.81
CA LEU A 102 -9.49 17.64 -7.60
C LEU A 102 -10.15 18.29 -8.82
N LYS A 103 -11.32 18.92 -8.64
CA LYS A 103 -12.07 19.56 -9.73
C LYS A 103 -11.99 21.08 -9.70
N ALA A 104 -11.86 21.67 -8.52
CA ALA A 104 -11.72 23.10 -8.28
C ALA A 104 -11.15 23.32 -6.86
N PRO A 105 -10.75 24.56 -6.47
CA PRO A 105 -10.11 24.80 -5.18
C PRO A 105 -10.89 24.31 -3.96
N THR A 106 -12.22 24.28 -4.04
CA THR A 106 -13.12 23.82 -2.97
C THR A 106 -13.84 22.52 -3.30
N VAL A 107 -13.52 21.87 -4.42
CA VAL A 107 -14.25 20.70 -4.93
C VAL A 107 -13.28 19.55 -5.16
N ILE A 108 -13.33 18.57 -4.26
CA ILE A 108 -12.72 17.26 -4.44
C ILE A 108 -13.85 16.25 -4.64
N ARG A 109 -13.86 15.60 -5.79
CA ARG A 109 -14.86 14.58 -6.12
C ARG A 109 -14.40 13.23 -5.56
N ASP A 110 -15.32 12.54 -4.92
CA ASP A 110 -15.17 11.15 -4.47
C ASP A 110 -15.59 10.19 -5.60
N ASP A 111 -14.60 9.67 -6.33
CA ASP A 111 -14.81 8.73 -7.43
C ASP A 111 -15.17 7.34 -6.93
N TYR A 112 -14.76 6.98 -5.72
CA TYR A 112 -15.14 5.71 -5.11
C TYR A 112 -16.64 5.70 -4.86
N SER A 113 -17.17 6.70 -4.14
CA SER A 113 -18.61 6.81 -3.89
C SER A 113 -19.41 6.91 -5.19
N THR A 114 -18.92 7.69 -6.16
CA THR A 114 -19.57 7.83 -7.48
C THR A 114 -19.58 6.52 -8.28
N GLY A 115 -18.50 5.74 -8.18
CA GLY A 115 -18.37 4.44 -8.83
C GLY A 115 -19.24 3.35 -8.19
N ASN A 116 -19.85 3.62 -7.03
CA ASN A 116 -20.72 2.74 -6.28
C ASN A 116 -20.19 1.29 -6.17
N PRO A 117 -18.95 1.10 -5.68
CA PRO A 117 -18.44 -0.23 -5.42
C PRO A 117 -19.30 -0.89 -4.34
N SER A 118 -19.40 -2.22 -4.38
CA SER A 118 -20.22 -2.98 -3.43
C SER A 118 -19.70 -2.93 -1.98
N TRP A 119 -18.55 -2.29 -1.73
CA TRP A 119 -17.91 -2.16 -0.43
C TRP A 119 -17.93 -0.69 0.03
N PRO A 120 -18.24 -0.42 1.29
CA PRO A 120 -17.99 0.88 1.88
C PRO A 120 -16.49 1.21 1.87
N MET A 121 -16.17 2.48 1.65
CA MET A 121 -14.78 2.97 1.60
C MET A 121 -14.04 2.71 2.92
N ASP A 122 -14.70 2.98 4.05
CA ASP A 122 -14.09 2.87 5.37
C ASP A 122 -13.70 1.42 5.68
N ASP A 123 -14.55 0.46 5.29
CA ASP A 123 -14.25 -0.97 5.39
C ASP A 123 -13.04 -1.31 4.51
N ALA A 124 -13.00 -0.85 3.26
CA ALA A 124 -11.88 -1.10 2.36
C ALA A 124 -10.55 -0.56 2.93
N LEU A 125 -10.55 0.65 3.50
CA LEU A 125 -9.37 1.23 4.14
C LEU A 125 -8.95 0.45 5.37
N CYS A 126 -9.89 0.00 6.20
CA CYS A 126 -9.57 -0.85 7.35
C CYS A 126 -8.94 -2.18 6.96
N LEU A 127 -9.48 -2.85 5.95
CA LEU A 127 -8.94 -4.12 5.45
C LEU A 127 -7.53 -3.93 4.85
N MET A 128 -7.28 -2.82 4.16
CA MET A 128 -5.93 -2.46 3.70
C MET A 128 -4.95 -2.28 4.87
N ARG A 129 -5.32 -1.52 5.92
CA ARG A 129 -4.48 -1.35 7.12
C ARG A 129 -4.20 -2.69 7.81
N LYS A 130 -5.22 -3.55 7.94
CA LYS A 130 -5.09 -4.89 8.50
C LYS A 130 -4.21 -5.81 7.66
N SER A 131 -4.14 -5.57 6.35
CA SER A 131 -3.24 -6.29 5.45
C SER A 131 -1.75 -5.96 5.68
N GLY A 132 -1.46 -4.97 6.54
CA GLY A 132 -0.10 -4.56 6.88
C GLY A 132 0.57 -3.72 5.79
N VAL A 133 -0.21 -3.21 4.82
CA VAL A 133 0.27 -2.27 3.82
C VAL A 133 0.04 -0.84 4.31
N LYS A 134 0.98 0.06 4.00
CA LYS A 134 0.81 1.48 4.27
C LYS A 134 -0.11 2.09 3.23
N ILE A 135 -1.10 2.85 3.67
CA ILE A 135 -1.98 3.59 2.77
C ILE A 135 -1.37 4.96 2.52
N ILE A 136 -1.22 5.32 1.25
CA ILE A 136 -0.82 6.66 0.83
C ILE A 136 -2.01 7.27 0.09
N PRO A 137 -2.71 8.27 0.67
CA PRO A 137 -3.83 8.91 -0.02
C PRO A 137 -3.35 9.56 -1.32
N THR A 138 -4.07 9.32 -2.41
CA THR A 138 -3.78 9.95 -3.70
C THR A 138 -5.00 10.65 -4.27
N MET A 139 -4.73 11.65 -5.10
CA MET A 139 -5.74 12.45 -5.76
C MET A 139 -5.27 12.81 -7.17
N THR A 140 -6.16 12.79 -8.14
CA THR A 140 -5.87 13.23 -9.51
C THR A 140 -6.09 14.72 -9.70
N ASP A 141 -5.37 15.29 -10.68
CA ASP A 141 -5.79 16.54 -11.29
C ASP A 141 -6.93 16.27 -12.26
N GLY A 142 -8.15 16.66 -11.88
CA GLY A 142 -9.33 16.61 -12.74
C GLY A 142 -9.67 17.92 -13.41
N THR A 143 -8.78 18.91 -13.37
CA THR A 143 -8.97 20.21 -14.01
C THR A 143 -8.56 20.17 -15.48
N SER A 144 -8.91 21.21 -16.24
CA SER A 144 -8.41 21.35 -17.62
C SER A 144 -6.91 21.66 -17.65
N LYS A 145 -6.28 21.47 -18.81
CA LYS A 145 -4.86 21.77 -19.03
C LYS A 145 -4.48 23.14 -18.44
N LEU A 146 -3.44 23.15 -17.59
CA LEU A 146 -2.88 24.33 -16.89
C LEU A 146 -3.77 25.00 -15.82
N VAL A 147 -4.99 24.51 -15.56
CA VAL A 147 -5.88 25.14 -14.58
C VAL A 147 -5.38 24.92 -13.15
N LEU A 148 -5.04 23.69 -12.78
CA LEU A 148 -4.46 23.41 -11.46
C LEU A 148 -3.18 24.20 -11.21
N SER A 149 -2.27 24.27 -12.19
CA SER A 149 -1.05 25.08 -12.05
C SER A 149 -1.37 26.56 -11.82
N GLY A 150 -2.41 27.10 -12.47
CA GLY A 150 -2.88 28.46 -12.22
C GLY A 150 -3.38 28.66 -10.79
N TYR A 151 -4.16 27.71 -10.26
CA TYR A 151 -4.60 27.75 -8.86
C TYR A 151 -3.44 27.64 -7.86
N LEU A 152 -2.43 26.83 -8.15
CA LEU A 152 -1.27 26.67 -7.28
C LEU A 152 -0.32 27.87 -7.33
N ALA A 153 -0.27 28.60 -8.43
CA ALA A 153 0.54 29.81 -8.58
C ALA A 153 -0.03 31.01 -7.80
N ASN A 154 -1.35 31.05 -7.58
CA ASN A 154 -2.00 32.09 -6.78
C ASN A 154 -2.10 31.67 -5.30
N SER A 155 -1.61 32.52 -4.40
CA SER A 155 -1.51 32.22 -2.96
C SER A 155 -2.87 31.97 -2.28
N VAL A 156 -3.91 32.67 -2.71
CA VAL A 156 -5.27 32.53 -2.15
C VAL A 156 -5.84 31.17 -2.53
N THR A 157 -5.87 30.84 -3.83
CA THR A 157 -6.41 29.55 -4.30
C THR A 157 -5.57 28.37 -3.85
N ARG A 158 -4.24 28.52 -3.74
CA ARG A 158 -3.36 27.51 -3.15
C ARG A 158 -3.73 27.22 -1.70
N THR A 159 -3.96 28.25 -0.90
CA THR A 159 -4.37 28.10 0.50
C THR A 159 -5.71 27.38 0.62
N THR A 160 -6.67 27.71 -0.24
CA THR A 160 -7.97 27.03 -0.31
C THR A 160 -7.82 25.55 -0.66
N ILE A 161 -7.00 25.20 -1.67
CA ILE A 161 -6.73 23.80 -2.05
C ILE A 161 -6.11 23.03 -0.88
N VAL A 162 -5.10 23.61 -0.23
CA VAL A 162 -4.45 22.97 0.94
C VAL A 162 -5.48 22.68 2.02
N LYS A 163 -6.36 23.65 2.33
CA LYS A 163 -7.42 23.44 3.31
C LYS A 163 -8.36 22.30 2.90
N SER A 164 -8.86 22.28 1.68
CA SER A 164 -9.75 21.21 1.20
C SER A 164 -9.10 19.83 1.25
N ILE A 165 -7.81 19.73 0.95
CA ILE A 165 -7.06 18.46 1.06
C ILE A 165 -6.92 18.04 2.53
N VAL A 166 -6.54 18.96 3.41
CA VAL A 166 -6.38 18.67 4.84
C VAL A 166 -7.71 18.25 5.48
N ASP A 167 -8.79 18.96 5.15
CA ASP A 167 -10.13 18.60 5.62
C ASP A 167 -10.51 17.18 5.17
N LEU A 168 -10.26 16.83 3.90
CA LEU A 168 -10.51 15.47 3.38
C LEU A 168 -9.70 14.40 4.13
N VAL A 169 -8.40 14.64 4.32
CA VAL A 169 -7.50 13.71 5.04
C VAL A 169 -8.01 13.46 6.45
N ASN A 170 -8.43 14.52 7.16
CA ASN A 170 -8.97 14.41 8.50
C ASN A 170 -10.33 13.69 8.54
N ILE A 171 -11.24 13.99 7.61
CA ILE A 171 -12.57 13.36 7.53
C ILE A 171 -12.46 11.86 7.25
N LYS A 172 -11.52 11.46 6.38
CA LYS A 172 -11.33 10.06 5.98
C LYS A 172 -10.31 9.30 6.81
N ASN A 173 -9.73 9.97 7.81
CA ASN A 173 -8.71 9.41 8.69
C ASN A 173 -7.58 8.73 7.88
N PHE A 174 -7.08 9.42 6.85
CA PHE A 174 -5.99 8.91 6.00
C PHE A 174 -4.64 8.94 6.71
#